data_AF-A0A852KUZ2-F1
#
_entry.id   AF-A0A852KUZ2-F1
#
_cell.length_a   1.000
_cell.length_b   1.000
_cell.length_c   1.000
_cell.angle_alpha   90.00
_cell.angle_beta   90.00
_cell.angle_gamma   90.00
#
_symmetry.space_group_name_H-M   'P 1'
#
loop_
_entity.id
_entity.type
_entity.pdbx_description
1 polymer ?
#
loop_
_entity_poly.entity_id
_entity_poly.type
_entity_poly.pdbx_seq_one_letter_code
_entity_poly.pdbx_strand_id
1 'polypeptide(L)'
;GPGLRSLKTTELSKVAFHNRSPRSVLPVWVDFEGQPRAYPVLKPRTGRMMHSYRGHLWLFRDAKTKDGLLVNRQELFVADPKVDRADITLPVFTLKERCLQVVRSLVKPMDYRKLDIVRSLYKELEDHPDVRKDLHRLSLERSETLVNGMQE
;
A
#
# COMPACT_ATOMS: atom_id res chain seq x y z
N GLY A 1 10.41 -15.89 7.98
CA GLY A 1 11.16 -15.98 6.71
C GLY A 1 11.81 -14.65 6.40
N PRO A 2 12.72 -14.56 5.41
CA PRO A 2 13.29 -13.26 5.06
C PRO A 2 12.17 -12.39 4.43
N GLY A 3 12.00 -11.15 4.92
CA GLY A 3 10.85 -10.30 4.61
C GLY A 3 10.66 -9.97 3.12
N LEU A 4 9.48 -9.43 2.78
CA LEU A 4 9.14 -8.99 1.42
C LEU A 4 10.16 -7.98 0.91
N ARG A 5 10.76 -8.27 -0.25
CA ARG A 5 11.76 -7.44 -0.94
C ARG A 5 11.75 -7.70 -2.43
N SER A 6 12.25 -6.73 -3.20
CA SER A 6 12.42 -6.90 -4.65
C SER A 6 13.53 -7.90 -5.00
N LEU A 7 13.38 -8.57 -6.14
CA LEU A 7 14.47 -9.34 -6.75
C LEU A 7 15.44 -8.41 -7.47
N LYS A 8 16.74 -8.69 -7.37
CA LYS A 8 17.78 -7.96 -8.12
C LYS A 8 17.94 -8.59 -9.49
N THR A 9 17.22 -8.07 -10.48
CA THR A 9 17.28 -8.53 -11.88
C THR A 9 17.63 -7.36 -12.81
N THR A 10 18.15 -7.68 -13.99
CA THR A 10 18.39 -6.70 -15.08
C THR A 10 17.32 -6.76 -16.17
N GLU A 11 16.35 -7.67 -16.04
CA GLU A 11 15.26 -7.84 -17.00
C GLU A 11 14.25 -6.70 -16.85
N LEU A 12 14.24 -5.78 -17.82
CA LEU A 12 13.40 -4.59 -17.82
C LEU A 12 11.90 -4.97 -17.88
N SER A 13 11.10 -4.35 -17.03
CA SER A 13 9.64 -4.39 -17.08
C SER A 13 9.12 -2.96 -17.17
N LYS A 14 8.57 -2.59 -18.33
CA LYS A 14 7.93 -1.28 -18.55
C LYS A 14 6.47 -1.38 -18.14
N VAL A 15 6.07 -0.60 -17.14
CA VAL A 15 4.71 -0.66 -16.58
C VAL A 15 4.11 0.73 -16.53
N ALA A 16 2.91 0.89 -17.06
CA ALA A 16 2.12 2.10 -16.93
C ALA A 16 1.34 2.06 -15.60
N PHE A 17 1.72 2.93 -14.66
CA PHE A 17 0.97 3.13 -13.42
C PHE A 17 -0.20 4.06 -13.72
N HIS A 18 -1.42 3.57 -13.57
CA HIS A 18 -2.64 4.32 -13.82
C HIS A 18 -3.38 4.57 -12.51
N ASN A 19 -3.35 5.82 -12.03
CA ASN A 19 -4.14 6.23 -10.88
C ASN A 19 -5.61 6.38 -11.30
N ARG A 20 -6.40 5.33 -11.10
CA ARG A 20 -7.86 5.34 -11.31
C ARG A 20 -8.62 5.75 -10.04
N SER A 21 -7.92 6.22 -9.01
CA SER A 21 -8.53 6.70 -7.77
C SER A 21 -8.72 8.23 -7.78
N PRO A 22 -9.55 8.78 -6.89
CA PRO A 22 -9.62 10.22 -6.65
C PRO A 22 -8.48 10.73 -5.75
N ARG A 23 -7.61 9.85 -5.24
CA ARG A 23 -6.51 10.23 -4.32
C ARG A 23 -5.28 10.67 -5.09
N SER A 24 -4.46 11.52 -4.47
CA SER A 24 -3.07 11.68 -4.91
C SER A 24 -2.29 10.46 -4.43
N VAL A 25 -1.68 9.72 -5.34
CA VAL A 25 -1.07 8.41 -5.03
C VAL A 25 0.44 8.54 -4.93
N LEU A 26 1.01 8.02 -3.85
CA LEU A 26 2.43 7.80 -3.65
C LEU A 26 2.78 6.35 -3.99
N PRO A 27 3.45 6.09 -5.13
CA PRO A 27 4.03 4.79 -5.39
C PRO A 27 5.20 4.54 -4.43
N VAL A 28 5.29 3.32 -3.92
CA VAL A 28 6.35 2.90 -3.01
C VAL A 28 6.95 1.61 -3.52
N TRP A 29 8.23 1.66 -3.86
CA TRP A 29 9.02 0.48 -4.22
C TRP A 29 9.57 -0.15 -2.95
N VAL A 30 9.50 -1.47 -2.81
CA VAL A 30 10.18 -2.19 -1.73
C VAL A 30 11.55 -2.60 -2.25
N ASP A 31 12.62 -1.98 -1.77
CA ASP A 31 13.97 -2.22 -2.31
C ASP A 31 14.51 -3.63 -2.04
N PHE A 32 15.77 -3.86 -2.40
CA PHE A 32 16.42 -5.16 -2.26
C PHE A 32 16.65 -5.54 -0.79
N GLU A 33 16.61 -4.57 0.13
CA GLU A 33 16.73 -4.76 1.58
C GLU A 33 15.35 -4.82 2.27
N GLY A 34 14.25 -4.76 1.51
CA GLY A 34 12.90 -4.76 2.06
C GLY A 34 12.45 -3.38 2.57
N GLN A 35 13.19 -2.31 2.30
CA GLN A 35 12.86 -0.97 2.76
C GLN A 35 11.97 -0.23 1.75
N PRO A 36 10.95 0.50 2.23
CA PRO A 36 10.06 1.27 1.35
C PRO A 36 10.77 2.53 0.81
N ARG A 37 10.77 2.70 -0.51
CA ARG A 37 11.30 3.85 -1.24
C ARG A 37 10.18 4.57 -1.96
N ALA A 38 9.95 5.82 -1.57
CA ALA A 38 8.94 6.67 -2.16
C ALA A 38 9.34 7.13 -3.57
N TYR A 39 8.39 7.10 -4.51
CA TYR A 39 8.53 7.66 -5.85
C TYR A 39 7.61 8.90 -6.00
N PRO A 40 7.80 9.73 -7.05
CA PRO A 40 7.03 10.95 -7.15
C PRO A 40 5.53 10.69 -7.33
N VAL A 41 4.72 11.53 -6.68
CA VAL A 41 3.27 11.39 -6.59
C VAL A 41 2.59 11.42 -7.96
N LEU A 42 1.60 10.55 -8.13
CA LEU A 42 0.66 10.55 -9.24
C LEU A 42 -0.57 11.36 -8.85
N LYS A 43 -0.95 12.34 -9.67
CA LYS A 43 -2.18 13.11 -9.48
C LYS A 43 -3.41 12.21 -9.66
N PRO A 44 -4.56 12.54 -9.06
CA PRO A 44 -5.82 11.83 -9.31
C PRO A 44 -6.09 11.69 -10.81
N ARG A 45 -6.57 10.52 -11.23
CA ARG A 45 -6.97 10.25 -12.64
C ARG A 45 -5.84 10.45 -13.67
N THR A 46 -4.58 10.29 -13.28
CA THR A 46 -3.42 10.39 -14.19
C THR A 46 -2.64 9.09 -14.29
N GLY A 47 -1.75 9.00 -15.28
CA GLY A 47 -0.85 7.87 -15.48
C GLY A 47 0.61 8.27 -15.56
N ARG A 48 1.51 7.31 -15.36
CA ARG A 48 2.94 7.47 -15.60
C ARG A 48 3.57 6.16 -16.05
N MET A 49 4.39 6.22 -17.10
CA MET A 49 5.25 5.10 -17.49
C MET A 49 6.40 4.95 -16.50
N MET A 50 6.60 3.72 -16.02
CA MET A 50 7.65 3.37 -15.08
C MET A 50 8.59 2.34 -15.70
N HIS A 51 9.88 2.58 -15.59
CA HIS A 51 10.90 1.58 -15.84
C HIS A 51 11.18 0.84 -14.54
N SER A 52 10.63 -0.36 -14.42
CA SER A 52 10.87 -1.29 -13.31
C SER A 52 11.66 -2.49 -13.83
N TYR A 53 11.92 -3.47 -12.96
CA TYR A 53 12.56 -4.73 -13.34
C TYR A 53 11.75 -5.91 -12.82
N ARG A 54 11.91 -7.06 -13.47
CA ARG A 54 11.17 -8.27 -13.11
C ARG A 54 11.38 -8.62 -11.64
N GLY A 55 10.28 -8.89 -10.94
CA GLY A 55 10.30 -9.22 -9.51
C GLY A 55 10.41 -8.02 -8.57
N HIS A 56 10.38 -6.78 -9.09
CA HIS A 56 10.27 -5.61 -8.24
C HIS A 56 8.87 -5.51 -7.62
N LEU A 57 8.84 -5.20 -6.33
CA LEU A 57 7.62 -5.08 -5.54
C LEU A 57 7.19 -3.63 -5.38
N TRP A 58 5.93 -3.36 -5.65
CA TRP A 58 5.33 -2.03 -5.54
C TRP A 58 4.03 -2.06 -4.73
N LEU A 59 3.83 -1.04 -3.91
CA LEU A 59 2.58 -0.77 -3.23
C LEU A 59 2.23 0.71 -3.39
N PHE A 60 0.96 1.04 -3.23
CA PHE A 60 0.44 2.37 -3.56
C PHE A 60 -0.31 2.95 -2.38
N ARG A 61 0.03 4.18 -2.00
CA ARG A 61 -0.52 4.84 -0.82
C ARG A 61 -1.16 6.17 -1.15
N ASP A 62 -2.12 6.60 -0.36
CA ASP A 62 -2.51 8.00 -0.38
C ASP A 62 -1.30 8.84 0.04
N ALA A 63 -0.94 9.84 -0.77
CA ALA A 63 0.27 10.61 -0.54
C ALA A 63 0.25 11.37 0.79
N LYS A 64 -0.94 11.79 1.24
CA LYS A 64 -1.16 12.58 2.45
C LYS A 64 -1.37 11.69 3.67
N THR A 65 -2.27 10.71 3.59
CA THR A 65 -2.71 9.93 4.77
C THR A 65 -2.00 8.59 4.93
N LYS A 66 -1.27 8.14 3.89
CA LYS A 66 -0.66 6.81 3.81
C LYS A 66 -1.66 5.65 3.81
N ASP A 67 -2.95 5.92 3.64
CA ASP A 67 -3.98 4.89 3.44
C ASP A 67 -3.57 3.96 2.28
N GLY A 68 -3.79 2.66 2.44
CA GLY A 68 -3.52 1.67 1.40
C GLY A 68 -4.44 1.85 0.19
N LEU A 69 -3.89 1.77 -1.01
CA LEU A 69 -4.64 1.59 -2.25
C LEU A 69 -4.34 0.21 -2.83
N LEU A 70 -5.28 -0.29 -3.64
CA LEU A 70 -5.09 -1.52 -4.38
C LEU A 70 -4.49 -1.23 -5.74
N VAL A 71 -3.75 -2.18 -6.26
CA VAL A 71 -3.20 -2.23 -7.61
C VAL A 71 -3.63 -3.54 -8.25
N ASN A 72 -4.32 -3.46 -9.38
CA ASN A 72 -4.91 -4.64 -10.03
C ASN A 72 -5.72 -5.51 -9.05
N ARG A 73 -6.43 -4.87 -8.11
CA ARG A 73 -7.23 -5.51 -7.03
C ARG A 73 -6.43 -6.24 -5.95
N GLN A 74 -5.11 -6.02 -5.87
CA GLN A 74 -4.23 -6.59 -4.85
C GLN A 74 -3.50 -5.48 -4.08
N GLU A 75 -2.96 -5.78 -2.90
CA GLU A 75 -2.19 -4.81 -2.11
C GLU A 75 -0.76 -4.61 -2.62
N LEU A 76 -0.22 -5.60 -3.33
CA LEU A 76 1.15 -5.64 -3.83
C LEU A 76 1.15 -5.92 -5.33
N PHE A 77 1.92 -5.14 -6.08
CA PHE A 77 2.19 -5.38 -7.49
C PHE A 77 3.61 -5.92 -7.66
N VAL A 78 3.74 -7.01 -8.41
CA VAL A 78 5.02 -7.57 -8.82
C VAL A 78 5.23 -7.22 -10.28
N ALA A 79 6.31 -6.49 -10.59
CA ALA A 79 6.64 -6.15 -11.96
C ALA A 79 7.04 -7.41 -12.74
N ASP A 80 6.43 -7.60 -13.91
CA ASP A 80 6.72 -8.67 -14.85
C ASP A 80 6.75 -8.09 -16.27
N PRO A 81 7.69 -8.48 -17.15
CA PRO A 81 7.76 -7.96 -18.52
C PRO A 81 6.49 -8.20 -19.35
N LYS A 82 5.66 -9.19 -18.98
CA LYS A 82 4.38 -9.50 -19.64
C LYS A 82 3.23 -8.62 -19.15
N VAL A 83 3.42 -7.86 -18.08
CA VAL A 83 2.39 -7.01 -17.47
C VAL A 83 2.77 -5.56 -17.68
N ASP A 84 2.07 -4.89 -18.60
CA ASP A 84 2.34 -3.51 -19.00
C ASP A 84 1.55 -2.47 -18.18
N ARG A 85 0.67 -2.93 -17.27
CA ARG A 85 -0.32 -2.07 -16.62
C ARG A 85 -0.49 -2.35 -15.13
N ALA A 86 -0.50 -1.28 -14.35
CA ALA A 86 -0.83 -1.29 -12.93
C ALA A 86 -1.97 -0.29 -12.66
N ASP A 87 -3.20 -0.77 -12.59
CA ASP A 87 -4.39 0.03 -12.30
C ASP A 87 -4.58 0.19 -10.80
N ILE A 88 -4.38 1.41 -10.31
CA ILE A 88 -4.44 1.77 -8.90
C ILE A 88 -5.85 2.27 -8.57
N THR A 89 -6.51 1.62 -7.63
CA THR A 89 -7.91 1.87 -7.25
C THR A 89 -8.07 2.05 -5.74
N LEU A 90 -9.10 2.78 -5.35
CA LEU A 90 -9.51 2.84 -3.95
C LEU A 90 -10.08 1.46 -3.55
N PRO A 91 -9.67 0.87 -2.42
CA PRO A 91 -10.34 -0.31 -1.89
C PRO A 91 -11.76 0.05 -1.40
N VAL A 92 -12.58 -0.97 -1.24
CA VAL A 92 -13.80 -0.86 -0.44
C VAL A 92 -13.37 -0.98 1.03
N PHE A 93 -13.09 0.16 1.65
CA PHE A 93 -12.79 0.19 3.09
C PHE A 93 -13.98 -0.30 3.90
N THR A 94 -13.69 -0.89 5.07
CA THR A 94 -14.75 -1.08 6.05
C THR A 94 -15.33 0.27 6.45
N LEU A 95 -16.62 0.31 6.85
CA LEU A 95 -17.22 1.57 7.31
C LEU A 95 -16.42 2.17 8.47
N LYS A 96 -15.89 1.31 9.36
CA LYS A 96 -15.04 1.71 10.49
C LYS A 96 -13.77 2.43 10.02
N GLU A 97 -12.97 1.82 9.13
CA GLU A 97 -11.77 2.44 8.56
C GLU A 97 -12.09 3.76 7.86
N ARG A 98 -13.18 3.79 7.09
CA ARG A 98 -13.58 5.00 6.38
C ARG A 98 -13.94 6.12 7.35
N CYS A 99 -14.65 5.83 8.44
CA CYS A 99 -14.94 6.79 9.50
C CYS A 99 -13.65 7.28 10.17
N LEU A 100 -12.70 6.39 10.50
CA LEU A 100 -11.40 6.78 11.06
C LEU A 100 -10.65 7.72 10.13
N GLN A 101 -10.62 7.45 8.82
CA GLN A 101 -9.99 8.33 7.82
C GLN A 101 -10.62 9.73 7.81
N VAL A 102 -11.95 9.82 7.89
CA VAL A 102 -12.66 11.10 7.93
C VAL A 102 -12.34 11.85 9.22
N VAL A 103 -12.44 11.21 10.37
CA VAL A 103 -12.15 11.84 11.68
C VAL A 103 -10.72 12.37 11.73
N ARG A 104 -9.72 11.58 11.30
CA ARG A 104 -8.31 12.00 11.22
C ARG A 104 -8.08 13.21 10.30
N SER A 105 -8.95 13.42 9.32
CA SER A 105 -8.86 14.57 8.41
C SER A 105 -9.45 15.85 8.98
N LEU A 106 -10.35 15.74 9.98
CA LEU A 106 -11.10 16.85 10.56
C LEU A 106 -10.57 17.25 11.95
N VAL A 107 -9.99 16.30 12.69
CA VAL A 107 -9.55 16.49 14.08
C VAL A 107 -8.04 16.39 14.15
N LYS A 108 -7.39 17.27 14.92
CA LYS A 108 -5.95 17.18 15.15
C LYS A 108 -5.63 15.99 16.08
N PRO A 109 -4.48 15.31 15.92
CA PRO A 109 -4.13 14.17 16.77
C PRO A 109 -4.17 14.46 18.29
N MET A 110 -3.76 15.66 18.70
CA MET A 110 -3.80 16.11 20.10
C MET A 110 -5.22 16.19 20.69
N ASP A 111 -6.24 16.27 19.84
CA ASP A 111 -7.64 16.42 20.24
C ASP A 111 -8.45 15.11 20.14
N TYR A 112 -7.86 14.01 19.66
CA TYR A 112 -8.59 12.74 19.53
C TYR A 112 -9.22 12.27 20.84
N ARG A 113 -8.52 12.43 21.97
CA ARG A 113 -9.00 12.02 23.30
C ARG A 113 -10.03 12.97 23.92
N LYS A 114 -10.36 14.07 23.24
CA LYS A 114 -11.43 15.00 23.63
C LYS A 114 -12.76 14.66 22.96
N LEU A 115 -12.76 13.77 21.97
CA LEU A 115 -13.98 13.32 21.28
C LEU A 115 -14.84 12.48 22.21
N ASP A 116 -16.15 12.69 22.22
CA ASP A 116 -17.08 11.89 23.04
C ASP A 116 -17.40 10.55 22.35
N ILE A 117 -16.42 9.64 22.37
CA ILE A 117 -16.51 8.30 21.76
C ILE A 117 -15.95 7.23 22.71
N VAL A 118 -16.26 5.96 22.41
CA VAL A 118 -15.76 4.83 23.22
C VAL A 118 -14.23 4.78 23.26
N ARG A 119 -13.68 4.46 24.43
CA ARG A 119 -12.23 4.55 24.71
C ARG A 119 -11.37 3.71 23.77
N SER A 120 -11.88 2.60 23.27
CA SER A 120 -11.17 1.75 22.31
C SER A 120 -10.85 2.48 21.01
N LEU A 121 -11.75 3.36 20.54
CA LEU A 121 -11.59 4.09 19.28
C LEU A 121 -10.48 5.15 19.34
N TYR A 122 -10.08 5.64 20.51
CA TYR A 122 -8.94 6.55 20.60
C TYR A 122 -7.65 5.90 20.10
N LYS A 123 -7.38 4.66 20.55
CA LYS A 123 -6.21 3.90 20.11
C LYS A 123 -6.25 3.65 18.61
N GLU A 124 -7.45 3.38 18.09
CA GLU A 124 -7.63 3.19 16.65
C GLU A 124 -7.43 4.47 15.86
N LEU A 125 -7.89 5.63 16.33
CA LEU A 125 -7.61 6.92 15.69
C LEU A 125 -6.10 7.25 15.72
N GLU A 126 -5.43 6.97 16.83
CA GLU A 126 -3.99 7.15 17.04
C GLU A 126 -3.15 6.23 16.13
N ASP A 127 -3.64 5.03 15.81
CA ASP A 127 -2.94 4.05 14.97
C ASP A 127 -3.06 4.36 13.46
N HIS A 128 -2.24 5.30 12.99
CA HIS A 128 -2.26 5.74 11.59
C HIS A 128 -1.73 4.66 10.62
N PRO A 129 -2.16 4.68 9.34
CA PRO A 129 -1.64 3.77 8.33
C PRO A 129 -0.13 3.90 8.19
N ASP A 130 0.56 2.77 8.16
CA ASP A 130 2.02 2.71 8.08
C ASP A 130 2.46 1.60 7.11
N VAL A 131 3.32 1.96 6.16
CA VAL A 131 3.78 1.04 5.11
C VAL A 131 4.56 -0.13 5.67
N ARG A 132 5.37 0.07 6.72
CA ARG A 132 6.19 -0.99 7.31
C ARG A 132 5.32 -1.98 8.07
N LYS A 133 4.29 -1.50 8.79
CA LYS A 133 3.30 -2.38 9.44
C LYS A 133 2.62 -3.29 8.42
N ASP A 134 2.20 -2.73 7.30
CA ASP A 134 1.56 -3.52 6.24
C ASP A 134 2.53 -4.49 5.55
N LEU A 135 3.77 -4.08 5.28
CA LEU A 135 4.79 -5.00 4.73
C LEU A 135 5.07 -6.17 5.67
N HIS A 136 5.10 -5.92 6.98
CA HIS A 136 5.24 -6.97 7.97
C HIS A 136 4.04 -7.92 7.97
N ARG A 137 2.81 -7.38 8.00
CA ARG A 137 1.56 -8.16 7.91
C ARG A 137 1.54 -9.03 6.65
N LEU A 138 1.75 -8.45 5.47
CA LEU A 138 1.78 -9.16 4.19
C LEU A 138 2.87 -10.25 4.16
N SER A 139 4.00 -10.02 4.81
CA SER A 139 5.06 -11.03 4.91
C SER A 139 4.65 -12.24 5.75
N LEU A 140 3.85 -12.03 6.82
CA LEU A 140 3.32 -13.10 7.65
C LEU A 140 2.25 -13.90 6.89
N GLU A 141 1.26 -13.21 6.30
CA GLU A 141 0.18 -13.84 5.51
C GLU A 141 0.74 -14.72 4.37
N ARG A 142 1.78 -14.23 3.68
CA ARG A 142 2.47 -15.02 2.65
C ARG A 142 3.16 -16.26 3.22
N SER A 143 3.77 -16.15 4.41
CA SER A 143 4.46 -17.29 5.04
C SER A 143 3.46 -18.37 5.47
N GLU A 144 2.33 -17.97 6.05
CA GLU A 144 1.25 -18.88 6.45
C GLU A 144 0.64 -19.60 5.26
N THR A 145 0.40 -18.89 4.16
CA THR A 145 -0.14 -19.49 2.92
C THR A 145 0.81 -20.56 2.35
N LEU A 146 2.13 -20.31 2.40
CA LEU A 146 3.14 -21.28 1.96
C LEU A 146 3.19 -22.52 2.85
N VAL A 147 3.07 -22.36 4.17
CA VAL A 147 3.06 -23.48 5.12
C VAL A 147 1.80 -24.33 4.92
N ASN A 148 0.63 -23.71 4.80
CA ASN A 148 -0.63 -24.42 4.64
C ASN A 148 -0.71 -25.15 3.30
N GLY A 149 -0.20 -24.55 2.21
CA GLY A 149 -0.15 -25.21 0.89
C GLY A 149 0.89 -26.32 0.75
N MET A 150 1.77 -26.51 1.74
CA MET A 150 2.68 -27.68 1.82
C MET A 150 2.09 -28.84 2.63
N GLN A 151 0.93 -28.63 3.26
CA GLN A 151 0.22 -29.65 4.06
C GLN A 151 -0.97 -30.27 3.31
N GLU A 152 -1.22 -29.86 2.07
CA GLU A 152 -2.18 -30.46 1.12
C GLU A 152 -1.44 -31.21 -0.01
#